data_AF-A0A537CC80-F1
#
_entry.id   AF-A0A537CC80-F1
#
_cell.length_a   1.000
_cell.length_b   1.000
_cell.length_c   1.000
_cell.angle_alpha   90.00
_cell.angle_beta   90.00
_cell.angle_gamma   90.00
#
_symmetry.space_group_name_H-M   'P 1'
#
loop_
_entity.id
_entity.type
_entity.pdbx_description
1 polymer ?
#
loop_
_entity_poly.entity_id
_entity_poly.type
_entity_poly.pdbx_seq_one_letter_code
_entity_poly.pdbx_strand_id
1 'polypeptide(L)'
;MGRPVSGVRYALPLSRAIRIAASDAGGFTIGGVVIAERHTALRSEAARLLAKGIEGCGYFISQTVYSARPTQRLLRDYLRDCRGAGSEPRRVVLSFAPCGREKTLAFLRWLGVTVAPDTERAILGAADPLAKSIEICRDNLRRILDEPYAGEIPLGVNVESVSINRDEIDASIELFHALREVLAGK
;
A
#
# COMPACT_ATOMS: atom_id res chain seq x y z
N MET A 1 3.31 1.68 15.74
CA MET A 1 2.15 2.41 15.18
C MET A 1 0.87 1.69 15.60
N GLY A 2 0.02 2.33 16.41
CA GLY A 2 -1.19 1.72 16.97
C GLY A 2 -2.44 2.01 16.14
N ARG A 3 -3.31 1.01 16.00
CA ARG A 3 -4.66 1.19 15.44
C ARG A 3 -5.47 2.09 16.40
N PRO A 4 -6.23 3.08 15.91
CA PRO A 4 -7.15 3.83 16.75
C PRO A 4 -8.10 2.86 17.47
N VAL A 5 -8.26 3.04 18.78
CA VAL A 5 -9.11 2.20 19.61
C VAL A 5 -10.56 2.63 19.40
N SER A 6 -11.43 1.68 19.08
CA SER A 6 -12.85 1.95 18.92
C SER A 6 -13.45 2.47 20.24
N GLY A 7 -14.32 3.48 20.17
CA GLY A 7 -14.97 4.07 21.34
C GLY A 7 -14.16 5.15 22.07
N VAL A 8 -12.91 5.41 21.66
CA VAL A 8 -12.10 6.51 22.22
C VAL A 8 -12.38 7.80 21.45
N ARG A 9 -12.78 8.85 22.18
CA ARG A 9 -12.92 10.20 21.61
C ARG A 9 -11.56 10.89 21.64
N TYR A 10 -10.95 10.99 20.47
CA TYR A 10 -9.70 11.75 20.31
C TYR A 10 -9.98 13.25 20.31
N ALA A 11 -9.19 14.01 21.06
CA ALA A 11 -9.32 15.47 21.17
C ALA A 11 -9.09 16.19 19.83
N LEU A 12 -8.32 15.57 18.93
CA LEU A 12 -7.99 16.11 17.60
C LEU A 12 -8.42 15.12 16.50
N PRO A 13 -9.48 15.44 15.73
CA PRO A 13 -9.85 14.65 14.55
C PRO A 13 -8.71 14.63 13.52
N LEU A 14 -8.52 13.50 12.84
CA LEU A 14 -7.45 13.33 11.83
C LEU A 14 -7.49 14.41 10.75
N SER A 15 -8.68 14.76 10.27
CA SER A 15 -8.87 15.80 9.26
C SER A 15 -8.38 17.18 9.71
N ARG A 16 -8.58 17.49 11.00
CA ARG A 16 -8.06 18.73 11.60
C ARG A 16 -6.54 18.65 11.77
N ALA A 17 -6.00 17.50 12.16
CA ALA A 17 -4.55 17.31 12.27
C ALA A 17 -3.84 17.51 10.91
N ILE A 18 -4.38 16.93 9.83
CA ILE A 18 -3.85 17.09 8.47
C ILE A 18 -3.86 18.56 8.07
N ARG A 19 -4.99 19.27 8.25
CA ARG A 19 -5.09 20.69 7.89
C ARG A 19 -4.12 21.57 8.67
N ILE A 20 -3.96 21.35 9.98
CA ILE A 20 -3.00 22.11 10.80
C ILE A 20 -1.58 21.91 10.24
N ALA A 21 -1.18 20.65 10.01
CA ALA A 21 0.16 20.33 9.53
C ALA A 21 0.41 20.85 8.10
N ALA A 22 -0.60 20.83 7.23
CA ALA A 22 -0.53 21.35 5.87
C ALA A 22 -0.49 22.88 5.81
N SER A 23 -1.07 23.58 6.79
CA SER A 23 -1.04 25.04 6.89
C SER A 23 0.18 25.59 7.64
N ASP A 24 1.04 24.71 8.15
CA ASP A 24 2.22 25.11 8.91
C ASP A 24 3.26 25.81 8.03
N ALA A 25 3.85 26.89 8.54
CA ALA A 25 4.84 27.69 7.81
C ALA A 25 6.12 26.91 7.46
N GLY A 26 6.38 25.79 8.16
CA GLY A 26 7.48 24.87 7.85
C GLY A 26 7.30 24.06 6.57
N GLY A 27 6.11 24.09 5.94
CA GLY A 27 5.89 23.49 4.62
C GLY A 27 5.99 21.96 4.61
N PHE A 28 5.50 21.29 5.66
CA PHE A 28 5.57 19.84 5.77
C PHE A 28 4.86 19.12 4.62
N THR A 29 5.50 18.09 4.06
CA THR A 29 4.82 17.18 3.13
C THR A 29 4.05 16.12 3.91
N ILE A 30 2.72 16.16 3.83
CA ILE A 30 1.86 15.25 4.59
C ILE A 30 1.46 14.04 3.75
N GLY A 31 1.71 12.85 4.27
CA GLY A 31 1.29 11.58 3.68
C GLY A 31 0.14 10.94 4.45
N GLY A 32 -0.66 10.13 3.77
CA GLY A 32 -1.70 9.29 4.38
C GLY A 32 -1.44 7.80 4.19
N VAL A 33 -1.83 6.97 5.16
CA VAL A 33 -1.90 5.51 4.95
C VAL A 33 -3.15 5.17 4.12
N VAL A 34 -2.98 4.26 3.16
CA VAL A 34 -4.07 3.61 2.41
C VAL A 34 -4.08 2.10 2.65
N ILE A 35 -5.27 1.51 2.74
CA ILE A 35 -5.44 0.08 3.00
C ILE A 35 -6.46 -0.46 2.01
N ALA A 36 -5.98 -1.07 0.93
CA ALA A 36 -6.80 -1.50 -0.20
C ALA A 36 -7.86 -2.53 0.21
N GLU A 37 -7.54 -3.38 1.18
CA GLU A 37 -8.39 -4.44 1.70
C GLU A 37 -9.63 -3.91 2.43
N ARG A 38 -9.58 -2.65 2.91
CA ARG A 38 -10.73 -1.98 3.52
C ARG A 38 -11.72 -1.45 2.49
N HIS A 39 -11.35 -1.42 1.22
CA HIS A 39 -12.24 -0.99 0.15
C HIS A 39 -13.20 -2.10 -0.24
N THR A 40 -14.46 -1.95 0.19
CA THR A 40 -15.56 -2.88 -0.03
C THR A 40 -16.82 -2.11 -0.43
N ALA A 41 -17.87 -2.81 -0.84
CA ALA A 41 -19.16 -2.18 -1.18
C ALA A 41 -19.76 -1.36 -0.01
N LEU A 42 -19.45 -1.72 1.24
CA LEU A 42 -19.93 -1.03 2.44
C LEU A 42 -18.97 0.05 2.95
N ARG A 43 -17.74 0.10 2.41
CA ARG A 43 -16.69 0.99 2.90
C ARG A 43 -15.81 1.48 1.75
N SER A 44 -15.94 2.77 1.42
CA SER A 44 -15.10 3.39 0.39
C SER A 44 -13.79 3.94 0.97
N GLU A 45 -12.71 3.16 0.85
CA GLU A 45 -11.36 3.69 1.09
C GLU A 45 -10.96 4.72 0.00
N ALA A 46 -11.47 4.61 -1.23
CA ALA A 46 -11.28 5.60 -2.30
C ALA A 46 -11.77 7.00 -1.90
N ALA A 47 -13.00 7.11 -1.38
CA ALA A 47 -13.54 8.37 -0.89
C ALA A 47 -12.73 8.93 0.29
N ARG A 48 -12.15 8.07 1.13
CA ARG A 48 -11.25 8.47 2.22
C ARG A 48 -9.93 9.03 1.71
N LEU A 49 -9.39 8.49 0.60
CA LEU A 49 -8.20 9.04 -0.04
C LEU A 49 -8.50 10.42 -0.61
N LEU A 50 -9.61 10.58 -1.33
CA LEU A 50 -10.04 11.88 -1.86
C LEU A 50 -10.18 12.91 -0.73
N ALA A 51 -10.89 12.57 0.35
CA ALA A 51 -11.06 13.47 1.49
C ALA A 51 -9.72 13.90 2.11
N LYS A 52 -8.80 12.96 2.34
CA LYS A 52 -7.44 13.26 2.83
C LYS A 52 -6.66 14.16 1.86
N GLY A 53 -6.81 13.93 0.56
CA GLY A 53 -6.17 14.74 -0.48
C GLY A 53 -6.68 16.19 -0.49
N ILE A 54 -7.98 16.39 -0.27
CA ILE A 54 -8.60 17.71 -0.10
C ILE A 54 -8.12 18.37 1.21
N GLU A 55 -7.93 17.59 2.27
CA GLU A 55 -7.48 18.07 3.58
C GLU A 55 -5.99 18.48 3.60
N GLY A 56 -5.19 18.05 2.62
CA GLY A 56 -3.79 18.46 2.48
C GLY A 56 -2.78 17.32 2.34
N CYS A 57 -3.21 16.05 2.30
CA CYS A 57 -2.27 14.96 1.99
C CYS A 57 -1.78 15.07 0.54
N GLY A 58 -0.46 15.10 0.36
CA GLY A 58 0.20 15.14 -0.95
C GLY A 58 0.50 13.76 -1.55
N TYR A 59 0.54 12.71 -0.71
CA TYR A 59 0.77 11.33 -1.16
C TYR A 59 0.15 10.32 -0.21
N PHE A 60 0.06 9.08 -0.65
CA PHE A 60 -0.39 7.93 0.12
C PHE A 60 0.63 6.80 0.08
N ILE A 61 0.80 6.07 1.19
CA ILE A 61 1.58 4.83 1.25
C ILE A 61 0.64 3.70 1.64
N SER A 62 0.63 2.61 0.85
CA SER A 62 -0.23 1.46 1.12
C SER A 62 0.31 0.59 2.25
N GLN A 63 -0.55 -0.25 2.83
CA GLN A 63 -0.06 -1.48 3.46
C GLN A 63 0.54 -2.44 2.41
N THR A 64 1.30 -3.43 2.87
CA THR A 64 1.95 -4.42 2.01
C THR A 64 0.95 -5.10 1.08
N VAL A 65 1.26 -5.13 -0.22
CA VAL A 65 0.42 -5.72 -1.26
C VAL A 65 0.81 -7.17 -1.51
N TYR A 66 -0.05 -8.10 -1.07
CA TYR A 66 0.03 -9.53 -1.44
C TYR A 66 -1.08 -9.99 -2.40
N SER A 67 -1.97 -9.07 -2.80
CA SER A 67 -2.97 -9.30 -3.83
C SER A 67 -3.20 -8.03 -4.66
N ALA A 68 -3.11 -8.15 -5.98
CA ALA A 68 -3.39 -7.03 -6.89
C ALA A 68 -4.85 -6.57 -6.83
N ARG A 69 -5.80 -7.51 -6.67
CA ARG A 69 -7.22 -7.26 -6.93
C ARG A 69 -7.84 -6.17 -6.03
N PRO A 70 -7.61 -6.13 -4.70
CA PRO A 70 -8.09 -5.04 -3.86
C PRO A 70 -7.52 -3.68 -4.29
N THR A 71 -6.23 -3.62 -4.60
CA THR A 71 -5.53 -2.40 -5.04
C THR A 71 -6.08 -1.89 -6.36
N GLN A 72 -6.27 -2.77 -7.36
CA GLN A 72 -6.86 -2.41 -8.65
C GLN A 72 -8.25 -1.81 -8.50
N ARG A 73 -9.11 -2.41 -7.66
CA ARG A 73 -10.46 -1.88 -7.39
C ARG A 73 -10.39 -0.50 -6.74
N LEU A 74 -9.58 -0.38 -5.68
CA LEU A 74 -9.40 0.87 -4.96
C LEU A 74 -8.91 2.00 -5.88
N LEU A 75 -7.88 1.75 -6.71
CA LEU A 75 -7.30 2.76 -7.58
C LEU A 75 -8.29 3.20 -8.68
N ARG A 76 -9.04 2.26 -9.25
CA ARG A 76 -10.09 2.57 -10.24
C ARG A 76 -11.16 3.48 -9.66
N ASP A 77 -11.64 3.15 -8.47
CA ASP A 77 -12.65 3.94 -7.76
C ASP A 77 -12.10 5.28 -7.28
N TYR A 78 -10.84 5.32 -6.84
CA TYR A 78 -10.17 6.57 -6.44
C TYR A 78 -10.06 7.55 -7.61
N LEU A 79 -9.65 7.08 -8.80
CA LEU A 79 -9.60 7.91 -9.99
C LEU A 79 -10.99 8.42 -10.40
N ARG A 80 -12.01 7.55 -10.35
CA ARG A 80 -13.41 7.93 -10.61
C ARG A 80 -13.87 9.02 -9.65
N ASP A 81 -13.65 8.84 -8.35
CA ASP A 81 -14.09 9.77 -7.32
C ASP A 81 -13.35 11.12 -7.45
N CYS A 82 -12.05 11.10 -7.77
CA CYS A 82 -11.27 12.32 -8.07
C CYS A 82 -11.84 13.10 -9.27
N ARG A 83 -12.12 12.42 -10.38
CA ARG A 83 -12.75 13.03 -11.56
C ARG A 83 -14.11 13.63 -11.23
N GLY A 84 -14.94 12.91 -10.49
CA GLY A 84 -16.25 13.41 -10.05
C GLY A 84 -16.18 14.66 -9.17
N ALA A 85 -15.08 14.83 -8.42
CA ALA A 85 -14.84 16.00 -7.57
C ALA A 85 -14.03 17.10 -8.27
N GLY A 86 -13.64 16.94 -9.54
CA GLY A 86 -12.75 17.88 -10.22
C GLY A 86 -11.36 18.01 -9.58
N SER A 87 -10.88 16.96 -8.92
CA SER A 87 -9.59 16.92 -8.22
C SER A 87 -8.63 15.98 -8.94
N GLU A 88 -7.33 16.32 -8.95
CA GLU A 88 -6.30 15.42 -9.45
C GLU A 88 -5.93 14.34 -8.41
N PRO A 89 -5.73 13.08 -8.82
CA PRO A 89 -5.30 12.03 -7.91
C PRO A 89 -3.90 12.35 -7.36
N ARG A 90 -3.72 12.18 -6.04
CA ARG A 90 -2.42 12.28 -5.38
C ARG A 90 -1.62 11.00 -5.57
N ARG A 91 -0.29 11.10 -5.40
CA ARG A 91 0.62 9.95 -5.55
C ARG A 91 0.24 8.81 -4.62
N VAL A 92 0.20 7.59 -5.15
CA VAL A 92 0.01 6.38 -4.36
C VAL A 92 1.26 5.51 -4.46
N VAL A 93 1.93 5.32 -3.33
CA VAL A 93 3.12 4.47 -3.18
C VAL A 93 2.68 3.11 -2.66
N LEU A 94 2.91 2.07 -3.45
CA LEU A 94 2.54 0.70 -3.15
C LEU A 94 3.66 0.00 -2.36
N SER A 95 3.37 -0.42 -1.14
CA SER A 95 4.32 -1.15 -0.30
C SER A 95 4.37 -2.63 -0.66
N PHE A 96 5.57 -3.19 -0.71
CA PHE A 96 5.83 -4.62 -0.86
C PHE A 96 6.91 -5.04 0.16
N ALA A 97 6.86 -6.30 0.60
CA ALA A 97 7.86 -6.87 1.49
C ALA A 97 8.09 -8.33 1.08
N PRO A 98 9.32 -8.83 1.08
CA PRO A 98 9.56 -10.26 0.89
C PRO A 98 9.20 -11.01 2.18
N CYS A 99 8.76 -12.26 2.03
CA CYS A 99 8.47 -13.11 3.18
C CYS A 99 8.75 -14.57 2.84
N GLY A 100 9.65 -15.23 3.59
CA GLY A 100 10.00 -16.63 3.36
C GLY A 100 9.69 -17.54 4.55
N ARG A 101 9.12 -17.00 5.63
CA ARG A 101 8.95 -17.70 6.90
C ARG A 101 7.56 -17.49 7.48
N GLU A 102 7.06 -18.52 8.16
CA GLU A 102 5.81 -18.45 8.93
C GLU A 102 5.81 -17.30 9.94
N LYS A 103 6.92 -17.09 10.65
CA LYS A 103 7.03 -16.00 11.65
C LYS A 103 6.88 -14.62 11.01
N THR A 104 7.46 -14.42 9.83
CA THR A 104 7.36 -13.15 9.10
C THR A 104 5.96 -12.97 8.52
N LEU A 105 5.31 -14.03 8.02
CA LEU A 105 3.90 -14.00 7.61
C LEU A 105 2.98 -13.66 8.77
N ALA A 106 3.21 -14.27 9.94
CA ALA A 106 2.44 -13.99 11.15
C ALA A 106 2.60 -12.53 11.58
N PHE A 107 3.81 -11.97 11.47
CA PHE A 107 4.07 -10.56 11.75
C PHE A 107 3.35 -9.63 10.77
N LEU A 108 3.39 -9.92 9.46
CA LEU A 108 2.64 -9.18 8.44
C LEU A 108 1.12 -9.20 8.73
N ARG A 109 0.56 -10.35 9.10
CA ARG A 109 -0.86 -10.46 9.51
C ARG A 109 -1.16 -9.63 10.74
N TRP A 110 -0.27 -9.61 11.72
CA TRP A 110 -0.41 -8.80 12.92
C TRP A 110 -0.43 -7.29 12.59
N LEU A 111 0.35 -6.86 11.58
CA LEU A 111 0.29 -5.50 11.03
C LEU A 111 -1.01 -5.21 10.24
N GLY A 112 -1.84 -6.23 10.00
CA GLY A 112 -3.11 -6.12 9.28
C GLY A 112 -3.02 -6.40 7.79
N VAL A 113 -1.88 -6.92 7.30
CA VAL A 113 -1.72 -7.35 5.91
C VAL A 113 -2.53 -8.63 5.68
N THR A 114 -3.31 -8.65 4.59
CA THR A 114 -4.07 -9.85 4.20
C THR A 114 -3.24 -10.68 3.22
N VAL A 115 -2.84 -11.88 3.63
CA VAL A 115 -2.21 -12.87 2.76
C VAL A 115 -3.18 -14.04 2.59
N ALA A 116 -3.58 -14.32 1.35
CA ALA A 116 -4.50 -15.42 1.08
C ALA A 116 -3.86 -16.77 1.46
N PRO A 117 -4.62 -17.74 1.99
CA PRO A 117 -4.07 -19.05 2.37
C PRO A 117 -3.32 -19.74 1.22
N ASP A 118 -3.78 -19.57 -0.01
CA ASP A 118 -3.16 -20.17 -1.19
C ASP A 118 -1.81 -19.52 -1.50
N THR A 119 -1.70 -18.20 -1.31
CA THR A 119 -0.45 -17.45 -1.43
C THR A 119 0.56 -17.88 -0.37
N GLU A 120 0.11 -18.06 0.86
CA GLU A 120 0.95 -18.60 1.95
C GLU A 120 1.47 -20.00 1.61
N ARG A 121 0.58 -20.92 1.21
CA ARG A 121 0.99 -22.29 0.84
C ARG A 121 1.96 -22.29 -0.34
N ALA A 122 1.76 -21.40 -1.32
CA ALA A 122 2.66 -21.26 -2.45
C ALA A 122 4.06 -20.78 -2.02
N ILE A 123 4.14 -19.84 -1.08
CA ILE A 123 5.42 -19.33 -0.55
C ILE A 123 6.11 -20.40 0.27
N LEU A 124 5.45 -20.93 1.31
CA LEU A 124 6.06 -21.84 2.28
C LEU A 124 6.34 -23.24 1.71
N GLY A 125 5.61 -23.64 0.67
CA GLY A 125 5.83 -24.91 -0.02
C GLY A 125 6.86 -24.86 -1.16
N ALA A 126 7.42 -23.69 -1.47
CA ALA A 126 8.42 -23.56 -2.52
C ALA A 126 9.80 -24.05 -2.05
N ALA A 127 10.63 -24.51 -3.00
CA ALA A 127 12.03 -24.83 -2.72
C ALA A 127 12.83 -23.61 -2.25
N ASP A 128 12.48 -22.42 -2.76
CA ASP A 128 12.95 -21.13 -2.28
C ASP A 128 11.76 -20.21 -1.99
N PRO A 129 11.33 -20.12 -0.71
CA PRO A 129 10.22 -19.26 -0.31
C PRO A 129 10.44 -17.77 -0.57
N LEU A 130 11.68 -17.27 -0.46
CA LEU A 130 11.98 -15.85 -0.65
C LEU A 130 11.88 -15.47 -2.12
N ALA A 131 12.50 -16.25 -3.00
CA ALA A 131 12.37 -16.07 -4.43
C ALA A 131 10.89 -16.15 -4.86
N LYS A 132 10.12 -17.09 -4.28
CA LYS A 132 8.68 -17.20 -4.59
C LYS A 132 7.87 -16.00 -4.11
N SER A 133 8.16 -15.45 -2.93
CA SER A 133 7.51 -14.22 -2.46
C SER A 133 7.85 -13.03 -3.36
N ILE A 134 9.09 -12.91 -3.82
CA ILE A 134 9.51 -11.83 -4.74
C ILE A 134 8.77 -11.94 -6.07
N GLU A 135 8.67 -13.14 -6.63
CA GLU A 135 7.90 -13.44 -7.86
C GLU A 135 6.44 -12.96 -7.70
N ILE A 136 5.79 -13.33 -6.59
CA ILE A 136 4.40 -12.95 -6.30
C ILE A 136 4.25 -11.42 -6.18
N CYS A 137 5.16 -10.74 -5.49
CA CYS A 137 5.15 -9.27 -5.40
C CYS A 137 5.32 -8.62 -6.78
N ARG A 138 6.24 -9.13 -7.60
CA ARG A 138 6.49 -8.66 -8.96
C ARG A 138 5.24 -8.79 -9.84
N ASP A 139 4.58 -9.94 -9.79
CA ASP A 139 3.36 -10.21 -10.57
C ASP A 139 2.18 -9.38 -10.10
N ASN A 140 2.05 -9.16 -8.79
CA ASN A 140 1.04 -8.24 -8.27
C ASN A 140 1.27 -6.81 -8.78
N LEU A 141 2.51 -6.31 -8.77
CA LEU A 141 2.83 -4.98 -9.30
C LEU A 141 2.51 -4.88 -10.80
N ARG A 142 2.93 -5.85 -11.61
CA ARG A 142 2.62 -5.89 -13.05
C ARG A 142 1.13 -5.77 -13.31
N ARG A 143 0.34 -6.62 -12.66
CA ARG A 143 -1.13 -6.61 -12.79
C ARG A 143 -1.73 -5.27 -12.39
N ILE A 144 -1.17 -4.60 -11.37
CA ILE A 144 -1.62 -3.26 -10.97
C ILE A 144 -1.28 -2.21 -12.03
N LEU A 145 -0.11 -2.30 -12.67
CA LEU A 145 0.35 -1.36 -13.71
C LEU A 145 -0.23 -1.66 -15.11
N ASP A 146 -0.85 -2.81 -15.32
CA ASP A 146 -1.52 -3.19 -16.57
C ASP A 146 -2.92 -2.57 -16.71
N GLU A 147 -3.41 -1.87 -15.68
CA GLU A 147 -4.72 -1.24 -15.70
C GLU A 147 -4.65 0.21 -16.22
N PRO A 148 -5.70 0.71 -16.92
CA PRO A 148 -5.70 2.05 -17.52
C PRO A 148 -5.44 3.21 -16.52
N TYR A 149 -5.85 3.05 -15.26
CA TYR A 149 -5.62 4.09 -14.25
C TYR A 149 -4.12 4.38 -14.01
N ALA A 150 -3.22 3.46 -14.37
CA ALA A 150 -1.79 3.61 -14.13
C ALA A 150 -1.17 4.75 -14.96
N GLY A 151 -1.81 5.15 -16.07
CA GLY A 151 -1.41 6.33 -16.86
C GLY A 151 -1.91 7.66 -16.28
N GLU A 152 -2.77 7.64 -15.26
CA GLU A 152 -3.45 8.83 -14.74
C GLU A 152 -3.22 9.07 -13.25
N ILE A 153 -2.95 8.00 -12.50
CA ILE A 153 -2.55 8.08 -11.09
C ILE A 153 -1.03 8.01 -11.02
N PRO A 154 -0.34 8.97 -10.38
CA PRO A 154 1.09 8.86 -10.16
C PRO A 154 1.37 7.72 -9.16
N LEU A 155 1.80 6.56 -9.66
CA LEU A 155 2.14 5.39 -8.85
C LEU A 155 3.62 5.36 -8.50
N GLY A 156 3.93 4.87 -7.30
CA GLY A 156 5.29 4.58 -6.84
C GLY A 156 5.35 3.26 -6.10
N VAL A 157 6.56 2.82 -5.73
CA VAL A 157 6.76 1.61 -4.93
C VAL A 157 7.56 1.93 -3.67
N ASN A 158 7.26 1.21 -2.60
CA ASN A 158 8.02 1.18 -1.36
C ASN A 158 8.38 -0.28 -1.06
N VAL A 159 9.61 -0.55 -0.67
CA VAL A 159 10.03 -1.88 -0.22
C VAL A 159 10.31 -1.83 1.26
N GLU A 160 9.57 -2.65 2.01
CA GLU A 160 9.69 -2.74 3.46
C GLU A 160 10.52 -3.95 3.85
N SER A 161 11.56 -3.71 4.65
CA SER A 161 12.25 -4.78 5.39
C SER A 161 11.59 -4.93 6.76
N VAL A 162 10.85 -6.03 6.94
CA VAL A 162 10.03 -6.30 8.13
C VAL A 162 10.59 -7.40 9.03
N SER A 163 11.78 -7.89 8.70
CA SER A 163 12.43 -9.03 9.34
C SER A 163 13.79 -8.67 9.91
N ILE A 164 14.19 -9.39 10.95
CA ILE A 164 15.55 -9.32 11.51
C ILE A 164 16.48 -10.39 10.93
N ASN A 165 15.93 -11.32 10.12
CA ASN A 165 16.73 -12.39 9.53
C ASN A 165 17.49 -11.86 8.32
N ARG A 166 18.80 -12.15 8.26
CA ARG A 166 19.70 -11.59 7.25
C ARG A 166 19.26 -11.88 5.82
N ASP A 167 18.85 -13.11 5.53
CA ASP A 167 18.38 -13.51 4.20
C ASP A 167 17.09 -12.79 3.77
N GLU A 168 16.18 -12.50 4.70
CA GLU A 168 14.99 -11.67 4.41
C GLU A 168 15.32 -10.18 4.23
N ILE A 169 16.36 -9.70 4.92
CA ILE A 169 16.90 -8.35 4.69
C ILE A 169 17.53 -8.27 3.30
N ASP A 170 18.37 -9.24 2.92
CA ASP A 170 18.99 -9.30 1.60
C ASP A 170 17.93 -9.45 0.50
N ALA A 171 16.90 -10.28 0.71
CA ALA A 171 15.75 -10.41 -0.19
C ALA A 171 14.96 -9.10 -0.38
N SER A 172 15.01 -8.16 0.57
CA SER A 172 14.36 -6.85 0.39
C SER A 172 15.10 -5.98 -0.64
N ILE A 173 16.42 -6.14 -0.75
CA ILE A 173 17.24 -5.50 -1.77
C ILE A 173 16.95 -6.14 -3.14
N GLU A 174 16.87 -7.47 -3.19
CA GLU A 174 16.48 -8.19 -4.40
C GLU A 174 15.08 -7.78 -4.89
N LEU A 175 14.12 -7.69 -3.97
CA LEU A 175 12.77 -7.21 -4.27
C LEU A 175 12.79 -5.79 -4.85
N PHE A 176 13.59 -4.88 -4.29
CA PHE A 176 13.72 -3.53 -4.83
C PHE A 176 14.18 -3.54 -6.30
N HIS A 177 15.19 -4.34 -6.63
CA HIS A 177 15.64 -4.47 -8.01
C HIS A 177 14.55 -5.06 -8.92
N ALA A 178 13.87 -6.12 -8.47
CA ALA A 178 12.81 -6.77 -9.23
C ALA A 178 11.61 -5.83 -9.51
N LEU A 179 11.20 -5.02 -8.54
CA LEU A 179 10.10 -4.05 -8.73
C LEU A 179 10.52 -2.84 -9.57
N ARG A 180 11.77 -2.40 -9.46
CA ARG A 180 12.32 -1.33 -10.31
C ARG A 180 12.31 -1.72 -11.79
N GLU A 181 12.66 -2.96 -12.11
CA GLU A 181 12.56 -3.48 -13.48
C GLU A 181 11.12 -3.42 -14.02
N VAL A 182 10.15 -3.79 -13.18
CA VAL A 182 8.73 -3.75 -13.57
C VAL A 182 8.26 -2.32 -13.82
N LEU A 183 8.68 -1.36 -12.98
CA LEU A 183 8.36 0.05 -13.18
C LEU A 183 9.02 0.64 -14.43
N ALA A 184 10.28 0.28 -14.72
CA ALA A 184 11.00 0.80 -15.87
C ALA A 184 10.50 0.25 -17.22
N GLY A 185 9.80 -0.90 -17.20
CA GLY A 185 9.19 -1.49 -18.38
C GLY A 185 7.81 -0.92 -18.76
N LYS A 186 7.37 0.16 -18.09
CA LYS A 186 6.10 0.84 -18.28
C LYS A 186 6.34 2.30 -18.64
#